data_AF-A0A7S3AX07-F1
#
_entry.id   AF-A0A7S3AX07-F1
#
_cell.length_a   1.000
_cell.length_b   1.000
_cell.length_c   1.000
_cell.angle_alpha   90.00
_cell.angle_beta   90.00
_cell.angle_gamma   90.00
#
_symmetry.space_group_name_H-M   'P 1'
#
loop_
_entity.id
_entity.type
_entity.pdbx_description
1 polymer ?
#
loop_
_entity_poly.entity_id
_entity_poly.type
_entity_poly.pdbx_seq_one_letter_code
_entity_poly.pdbx_strand_id
1 'polypeptide(L)'
;RSLNFMWLFFVAAASSGGVKVTRKQDCEVCGLLMWRLEDALQKKKLSLERFKQDMEKRAEKISKAHSKRWLRGEYPVELVVALEGYIDTACEEDQLLHQTTCKKDEQNGEAGSALRRPAKAAFDWHVCRSNVKKRCKAVVDDHAEELVTSTLQNGTAAGCAEIVPKCIAARAMLLMGPLYAARIGEAPSAPGARLADEL
;
A
#
# COMPACT_ATOMS: atom_id res chain seq x y z
N ARG A 1 -38.61 -47.28 12.86
CA ARG A 1 -37.93 -47.04 11.56
C ARG A 1 -37.35 -45.63 11.63
N SER A 2 -36.10 -45.50 12.07
CA SER A 2 -35.40 -44.22 12.21
C SER A 2 -34.12 -44.32 11.38
N LEU A 3 -34.03 -43.55 10.32
CA LEU A 3 -32.86 -43.49 9.43
C LEU A 3 -31.96 -42.35 9.92
N ASN A 4 -30.82 -42.71 10.50
CA ASN A 4 -29.72 -41.81 10.82
C ASN A 4 -29.06 -41.33 9.52
N PHE A 5 -29.27 -40.06 9.17
CA PHE A 5 -28.58 -39.39 8.06
C PHE A 5 -27.25 -38.84 8.57
N MET A 6 -26.23 -39.69 8.58
CA MET A 6 -24.86 -39.34 8.91
C MET A 6 -24.23 -38.61 7.71
N TRP A 7 -24.31 -37.27 7.72
CA TRP A 7 -23.62 -36.41 6.77
C TRP A 7 -22.11 -36.51 6.98
N LEU A 8 -21.44 -37.29 6.13
CA LEU A 8 -19.99 -37.28 5.97
C LEU A 8 -19.57 -35.94 5.36
N PHE A 9 -19.15 -35.00 6.20
CA PHE A 9 -18.41 -33.82 5.77
C PHE A 9 -17.01 -34.26 5.33
N PHE A 10 -16.85 -34.54 4.04
CA PHE A 10 -15.54 -34.58 3.40
C PHE A 10 -14.95 -33.17 3.41
N VAL A 11 -14.16 -32.86 4.43
CA VAL A 11 -13.28 -31.68 4.44
C VAL A 11 -12.15 -31.96 3.46
N ALA A 12 -12.30 -31.46 2.23
CA ALA A 12 -11.21 -31.45 1.26
C ALA A 12 -10.07 -30.57 1.81
N ALA A 13 -8.96 -31.20 2.20
CA ALA A 13 -7.74 -30.53 2.62
C ALA A 13 -7.13 -29.80 1.41
N ALA A 14 -7.53 -28.55 1.20
CA ALA A 14 -6.92 -27.68 0.20
C ALA A 14 -5.45 -27.44 0.57
N SER A 15 -4.56 -27.78 -0.36
CA SER A 15 -3.10 -27.61 -0.25
C SER A 15 -2.71 -26.20 0.23
N SER A 16 -2.18 -26.11 1.45
CA SER A 16 -1.85 -24.87 2.17
C SER A 16 -0.66 -24.06 1.60
N GLY A 17 -0.04 -24.53 0.51
CA GLY A 17 1.13 -23.91 -0.09
C GLY A 17 0.84 -22.59 -0.81
N GLY A 18 -0.31 -22.47 -1.49
CA GLY A 18 -0.69 -21.27 -2.24
C GLY A 18 -1.06 -20.06 -1.37
N VAL A 19 -1.48 -20.30 -0.13
CA VAL A 19 -1.92 -19.26 0.82
C VAL A 19 -0.73 -18.49 1.41
N LYS A 20 0.46 -19.10 1.50
CA LYS A 20 1.64 -18.43 2.08
C LYS A 20 2.29 -17.44 1.10
N VAL A 21 2.35 -17.79 -0.19
CA VAL A 21 2.97 -16.95 -1.23
C VAL A 21 2.14 -15.69 -1.48
N THR A 22 0.82 -15.85 -1.56
CA THR A 22 -0.13 -14.75 -1.76
C THR A 22 -0.05 -13.70 -0.65
N ARG A 23 0.10 -14.11 0.62
CA ARG A 23 0.25 -13.17 1.74
C ARG A 23 1.52 -12.32 1.69
N LYS A 24 2.67 -12.92 1.35
CA LYS A 24 3.93 -12.15 1.21
C LYS A 24 3.81 -11.10 0.10
N GLN A 25 3.12 -11.46 -0.99
CA GLN A 25 2.82 -10.54 -2.09
C GLN A 25 1.88 -9.40 -1.67
N ASP A 26 0.83 -9.70 -0.91
CA ASP A 26 -0.12 -8.68 -0.44
C ASP A 26 0.53 -7.69 0.51
N CYS A 27 1.37 -8.19 1.42
CA CYS A 27 2.10 -7.35 2.36
C CYS A 27 3.04 -6.37 1.63
N GLU A 28 3.76 -6.85 0.60
CA GLU A 28 4.61 -5.99 -0.24
C GLU A 28 3.81 -4.96 -1.03
N VAL A 29 2.70 -5.37 -1.66
CA VAL A 29 1.87 -4.46 -2.45
C VAL A 29 1.17 -3.44 -1.57
N CYS A 30 0.66 -3.86 -0.42
CA CYS A 30 0.10 -2.96 0.58
C CYS A 30 1.12 -1.90 0.98
N GLY A 31 2.35 -2.32 1.32
CA GLY A 31 3.40 -1.38 1.72
C GLY A 31 3.62 -0.33 0.64
N LEU A 32 3.77 -0.75 -0.61
CA LEU A 32 3.91 0.16 -1.73
C LEU A 32 2.68 1.07 -1.89
N LEU A 33 1.46 0.55 -1.79
CA LEU A 33 0.24 1.35 -1.86
C LEU A 33 0.20 2.43 -0.77
N MET A 34 0.48 2.08 0.48
CA MET A 34 0.53 3.03 1.60
C MET A 34 1.56 4.14 1.36
N TRP A 35 2.75 3.79 0.87
CA TRP A 35 3.76 4.79 0.52
C TRP A 35 3.29 5.74 -0.59
N ARG A 36 2.56 5.23 -1.59
CA ARG A 36 2.03 6.05 -2.68
C ARG A 36 0.85 6.91 -2.24
N LEU A 37 -0.04 6.39 -1.40
CA LEU A 37 -1.12 7.13 -0.78
C LEU A 37 -0.56 8.27 0.10
N GLU A 38 0.51 8.01 0.84
CA GLU A 38 1.24 9.05 1.58
C GLU A 38 1.80 10.13 0.63
N ASP A 39 2.41 9.73 -0.50
CA ASP A 39 2.89 10.67 -1.51
C ASP A 39 1.77 11.54 -2.10
N ALA A 40 0.63 10.93 -2.43
CA ALA A 40 -0.56 11.63 -2.90
C ALA A 40 -1.11 12.59 -1.83
N LEU A 41 -1.18 12.15 -0.58
CA LEU A 41 -1.63 12.95 0.55
C LEU A 41 -0.77 14.21 0.72
N GLN A 42 0.56 14.05 0.71
CA GLN A 42 1.48 15.18 0.88
C GLN A 42 1.38 16.18 -0.28
N LYS A 43 1.27 15.70 -1.52
CA LYS A 43 1.05 16.56 -2.69
C LYS A 43 -0.27 17.33 -2.58
N LYS A 44 -1.36 16.67 -2.18
CA LYS A 44 -2.66 17.32 -2.01
C LYS A 44 -2.63 18.34 -0.86
N LYS A 45 -2.02 18.02 0.29
CA LYS A 45 -1.81 18.96 1.41
C LYS A 45 -1.09 20.22 0.92
N LEU A 46 0.04 20.08 0.23
CA LEU A 46 0.78 21.21 -0.34
C LEU A 46 -0.07 22.05 -1.31
N SER A 47 -0.89 21.40 -2.14
CA SER A 47 -1.80 22.10 -3.04
C SER A 47 -2.89 22.87 -2.29
N LEU A 48 -3.49 22.27 -1.26
CA LEU A 48 -4.53 22.90 -0.44
C LEU A 48 -3.96 24.03 0.42
N GLU A 49 -2.72 23.94 0.88
CA GLU A 49 -2.05 25.01 1.63
C GLU A 49 -1.83 26.25 0.75
N ARG A 50 -1.45 26.06 -0.51
CA ARG A 50 -1.36 27.17 -1.48
C ARG A 50 -2.73 27.79 -1.73
N PHE A 51 -3.75 26.94 -1.92
CA PHE A 51 -5.12 27.42 -2.09
C PHE A 51 -5.62 28.20 -0.88
N LYS A 52 -5.31 27.73 0.34
CA LYS A 52 -5.60 28.43 1.59
C LYS A 52 -4.95 29.82 1.62
N GLN A 53 -3.67 29.93 1.30
CA GLN A 53 -2.97 31.22 1.26
C GLN A 53 -3.62 32.19 0.25
N ASP A 54 -4.02 31.70 -0.92
CA ASP A 54 -4.71 32.51 -1.93
C ASP A 54 -6.11 32.93 -1.47
N MET A 55 -6.83 32.05 -0.79
CA MET A 55 -8.13 32.34 -0.20
C MET A 55 -8.02 33.33 0.97
N GLU A 56 -7.00 33.26 1.80
CA GLU A 56 -6.75 34.21 2.88
C GLU A 56 -6.47 35.62 2.33
N LYS A 57 -5.61 35.74 1.31
CA LYS A 57 -5.35 37.00 0.59
C LYS A 57 -6.61 37.60 -0.03
N ARG A 58 -7.53 36.75 -0.53
CA ARG A 58 -8.83 37.20 -1.07
C ARG A 58 -9.85 37.50 0.04
N ALA A 59 -9.80 36.80 1.16
CA ALA A 59 -10.73 36.94 2.28
C ALA A 59 -10.57 38.28 3.01
N GLU A 60 -9.38 38.88 2.98
CA GLU A 60 -9.17 40.28 3.38
C GLU A 60 -10.10 41.24 2.62
N LYS A 61 -10.55 40.85 1.41
CA LYS A 61 -11.44 41.65 0.57
C LYS A 61 -12.92 41.26 0.65
N ILE A 62 -13.25 40.00 0.99
CA ILE A 62 -14.60 39.44 0.77
C ILE A 62 -15.31 38.96 2.05
N SER A 63 -14.63 38.27 2.98
CA SER A 63 -15.12 37.90 4.34
C SER A 63 -14.23 36.81 4.96
N LYS A 64 -13.63 37.10 6.11
CA LYS A 64 -12.81 36.13 6.88
C LYS A 64 -13.60 34.92 7.39
N ALA A 65 -14.91 35.05 7.58
CA ALA A 65 -15.76 34.00 8.14
C ALA A 65 -15.97 32.83 7.17
N HIS A 66 -16.09 33.13 5.87
CA HIS A 66 -16.30 32.12 4.83
C HIS A 66 -15.06 31.21 4.67
N SER A 67 -13.87 31.80 4.58
CA SER A 67 -12.62 31.04 4.43
C SER A 67 -12.34 30.15 5.65
N LYS A 68 -12.64 30.63 6.86
CA LYS A 68 -12.49 29.82 8.08
C LYS A 68 -13.45 28.63 8.11
N ARG A 69 -14.69 28.79 7.62
CA ARG A 69 -15.66 27.69 7.53
C ARG A 69 -15.20 26.64 6.52
N TRP A 70 -14.75 27.09 5.34
CA TRP A 70 -14.23 26.20 4.30
C TRP A 70 -13.05 25.37 4.81
N LEU A 71 -12.08 26.01 5.47
CA LEU A 71 -10.90 25.31 6.01
C LEU A 71 -11.22 24.22 7.04
N ARG A 72 -12.32 24.35 7.79
CA ARG A 72 -12.71 23.37 8.81
C ARG A 72 -13.53 22.22 8.25
N GLY A 73 -14.37 22.49 7.25
CA GLY A 73 -15.29 21.49 6.69
C GLY A 73 -14.73 20.80 5.46
N GLU A 74 -14.28 21.58 4.47
CA GLU A 74 -13.96 21.08 3.14
C GLU A 74 -12.55 20.51 3.04
N TYR A 75 -11.59 21.06 3.81
CA TYR A 75 -10.20 20.60 3.78
C TYR A 75 -10.04 19.09 4.05
N PRO A 76 -10.57 18.52 5.16
CA PRO A 76 -10.44 17.08 5.39
C PRO A 76 -11.19 16.24 4.34
N VAL A 77 -12.34 16.71 3.85
CA VAL A 77 -13.11 16.03 2.80
C VAL A 77 -12.31 15.95 1.50
N GLU A 78 -11.67 17.06 1.10
CA GLU A 78 -10.80 17.13 -0.07
C GLU A 78 -9.58 16.19 0.02
N LEU A 79 -9.07 15.95 1.22
CA LEU A 79 -7.99 14.97 1.42
C LEU A 79 -8.49 13.54 1.22
N VAL A 80 -9.66 13.20 1.79
CA VAL A 80 -10.28 11.87 1.62
C VAL A 80 -10.58 11.61 0.15
N VAL A 81 -11.29 12.52 -0.52
CA VAL A 81 -11.65 12.41 -1.94
C VAL A 81 -10.42 12.25 -2.82
N ALA A 82 -9.33 12.94 -2.52
CA ALA A 82 -8.08 12.80 -3.27
C ALA A 82 -7.42 11.42 -3.09
N LEU A 83 -7.52 10.82 -1.90
CA LEU A 83 -7.00 9.48 -1.63
C LEU A 83 -7.87 8.39 -2.24
N GLU A 84 -9.19 8.51 -2.16
CA GLU A 84 -10.15 7.60 -2.81
C GLU A 84 -9.96 7.63 -4.34
N GLY A 85 -9.91 8.82 -4.95
CA GLY A 85 -9.66 8.91 -6.40
C GLY A 85 -8.29 8.34 -6.80
N TYR A 86 -7.28 8.45 -5.94
CA TYR A 86 -5.99 7.82 -6.17
C TYR A 86 -6.06 6.29 -6.06
N ILE A 87 -6.73 5.73 -5.04
CA ILE A 87 -6.78 4.29 -4.82
C ILE A 87 -7.48 3.55 -5.99
N ASP A 88 -8.51 4.17 -6.56
CA ASP A 88 -9.27 3.65 -7.72
C ASP A 88 -8.39 3.44 -8.97
N THR A 89 -7.33 4.24 -9.09
CA THR A 89 -6.45 4.28 -10.26
C THR A 89 -5.06 3.69 -10.00
N ALA A 90 -4.68 3.54 -8.73
CA ALA A 90 -3.34 3.14 -8.30
C ALA A 90 -2.88 1.81 -8.91
N CYS A 91 -3.78 0.83 -9.04
CA CYS A 91 -3.43 -0.49 -9.57
C CYS A 91 -3.29 -0.55 -11.10
N GLU A 92 -3.76 0.46 -11.81
CA GLU A 92 -3.82 0.51 -13.28
C GLU A 92 -2.68 1.37 -13.84
N GLU A 93 -2.49 2.55 -13.25
CA GLU A 93 -1.69 3.64 -13.83
C GLU A 93 -0.34 3.84 -13.14
N ASP A 94 -0.13 3.26 -11.95
CA ASP A 94 1.06 3.56 -11.17
C ASP A 94 2.30 2.82 -11.70
N GLN A 95 3.00 3.51 -12.60
CA GLN A 95 4.27 3.04 -13.17
C GLN A 95 5.34 2.82 -12.09
N LEU A 96 5.32 3.60 -11.00
CA LEU A 96 6.29 3.46 -9.92
C LEU A 96 6.06 2.17 -9.13
N LEU A 97 4.80 1.81 -8.87
CA LEU A 97 4.44 0.56 -8.22
C LEU A 97 4.99 -0.64 -9.01
N HIS A 98 4.89 -0.62 -10.34
CA HIS A 98 5.49 -1.65 -11.19
C HIS A 98 7.03 -1.59 -11.22
N GLN A 99 7.61 -0.39 -11.28
CA GLN A 99 9.06 -0.21 -11.33
C GLN A 99 9.75 -0.66 -10.06
N THR A 100 9.16 -0.44 -8.88
CA THR A 100 9.75 -0.88 -7.61
C THR A 100 9.66 -2.39 -7.45
N THR A 101 8.52 -3.01 -7.79
CA THR A 101 8.31 -4.45 -7.62
C THR A 101 9.06 -5.31 -8.63
N CYS A 102 9.16 -4.84 -9.88
CA CYS A 102 9.65 -5.63 -11.00
C CYS A 102 11.12 -5.35 -11.34
N LYS A 103 11.80 -4.48 -10.59
CA LYS A 103 13.24 -4.24 -10.80
C LYS A 103 14.04 -5.52 -10.57
N LYS A 104 15.02 -5.72 -11.46
CA LYS A 104 16.03 -6.77 -11.29
C LYS A 104 17.00 -6.32 -10.21
N ASP A 105 16.66 -6.59 -8.96
CA ASP A 105 17.57 -6.28 -7.87
C ASP A 105 18.51 -7.47 -7.63
N GLU A 106 19.80 -7.26 -7.86
CA GLU A 106 20.86 -8.19 -7.45
C GLU A 106 21.11 -8.07 -5.94
N GLN A 107 20.77 -6.94 -5.31
CA GLN A 107 21.03 -6.68 -3.88
C GLN A 107 20.07 -7.42 -2.95
N ASN A 108 18.84 -7.71 -3.39
CA ASN A 108 17.85 -8.40 -2.56
C ASN A 108 17.98 -9.94 -2.60
N GLY A 109 18.94 -10.48 -3.37
CA GLY A 109 19.22 -11.93 -3.45
C GLY A 109 17.98 -12.80 -3.73
N GLU A 110 17.99 -14.04 -3.23
CA GLU A 110 16.83 -14.95 -3.26
C GLU A 110 15.64 -14.47 -2.39
N ALA A 111 15.84 -13.45 -1.55
CA ALA A 111 14.81 -12.83 -0.72
C ALA A 111 13.99 -11.73 -1.44
N GLY A 112 14.21 -11.55 -2.75
CA GLY A 112 13.53 -10.58 -3.60
C GLY A 112 12.00 -10.58 -3.50
N SER A 113 11.37 -9.56 -4.08
CA SER A 113 9.91 -9.39 -4.08
C SER A 113 9.20 -10.72 -4.35
N ALA A 114 8.26 -11.10 -3.50
CA ALA A 114 7.43 -12.28 -3.70
C ALA A 114 6.61 -12.20 -5.00
N LEU A 115 6.52 -11.01 -5.61
CA LEU A 115 5.86 -10.75 -6.88
C LEU A 115 6.71 -11.19 -8.08
N ARG A 116 8.05 -11.29 -7.92
CA ARG A 116 8.92 -11.98 -8.87
C ARG A 116 8.74 -13.48 -8.65
N ARG A 117 8.18 -14.16 -9.65
CA ARG A 117 7.99 -15.62 -9.70
C ARG A 117 9.28 -16.40 -9.32
N PRO A 118 9.17 -17.70 -8.97
CA PRO A 118 10.24 -18.44 -8.28
C PRO A 118 11.58 -18.39 -9.02
N ALA A 119 12.65 -18.37 -8.22
CA ALA A 119 14.06 -18.11 -8.58
C ALA A 119 14.66 -18.89 -9.77
N LYS A 120 13.95 -19.89 -10.31
CA LYS A 120 14.44 -20.80 -11.36
C LYS A 120 14.01 -20.44 -12.79
N ALA A 121 13.12 -19.48 -12.98
CA ALA A 121 12.68 -19.04 -14.31
C ALA A 121 13.37 -17.74 -14.73
N ALA A 122 13.58 -17.54 -16.03
CA ALA A 122 13.98 -16.26 -16.57
C ALA A 122 12.98 -15.17 -16.15
N PHE A 123 13.48 -14.00 -15.77
CA PHE A 123 12.63 -12.91 -15.34
C PHE A 123 11.78 -12.37 -16.50
N ASP A 124 10.46 -12.34 -16.29
CA ASP A 124 9.48 -11.80 -17.24
C ASP A 124 8.79 -10.57 -16.64
N TRP A 125 9.01 -9.42 -17.28
CA TRP A 125 8.46 -8.14 -16.86
C TRP A 125 6.93 -8.08 -16.96
N HIS A 126 6.35 -8.65 -18.02
CA HIS A 126 4.90 -8.63 -18.23
C HIS A 126 4.18 -9.48 -17.18
N VAL A 127 4.74 -10.65 -16.86
CA VAL A 127 4.20 -11.52 -15.81
C VAL A 127 4.28 -10.84 -14.44
N CYS A 128 5.41 -10.19 -14.13
CA CYS A 128 5.53 -9.42 -12.88
C CYS A 128 4.49 -8.31 -12.81
N ARG A 129 4.37 -7.48 -13.85
CA ARG A 129 3.39 -6.38 -13.91
C ARG A 129 1.94 -6.89 -13.74
N SER A 130 1.60 -8.00 -14.39
CA SER A 130 0.29 -8.63 -14.28
C SER A 130 0.01 -9.13 -12.86
N ASN A 131 0.98 -9.79 -12.22
CA ASN A 131 0.86 -10.22 -10.83
C ASN A 131 0.67 -9.05 -9.87
N VAL A 132 1.47 -8.00 -10.05
CA VAL A 132 1.39 -6.77 -9.26
C VAL A 132 0.01 -6.13 -9.39
N LYS A 133 -0.49 -5.94 -10.61
CA LYS A 133 -1.85 -5.43 -10.85
C LYS A 133 -2.91 -6.31 -10.17
N LYS A 134 -2.81 -7.63 -10.31
CA LYS A 134 -3.75 -8.58 -9.70
C LYS A 134 -3.74 -8.52 -8.18
N ARG A 135 -2.56 -8.47 -7.54
CA ARG A 135 -2.45 -8.41 -6.07
C ARG A 135 -2.83 -7.04 -5.54
N CYS A 136 -2.51 -5.97 -6.26
CA CYS A 136 -2.96 -4.63 -5.94
C CYS A 136 -4.47 -4.54 -5.88
N LYS A 137 -5.15 -5.03 -6.93
CA LYS A 137 -6.62 -5.06 -6.94
C LYS A 137 -7.18 -5.85 -5.76
N ALA A 138 -6.64 -7.03 -5.48
CA ALA A 138 -7.09 -7.81 -4.32
C ALA A 138 -6.95 -7.04 -2.99
N VAL A 139 -5.80 -6.38 -2.78
CA VAL A 139 -5.58 -5.59 -1.55
C VAL A 139 -6.51 -4.37 -1.48
N VAL A 140 -6.74 -3.67 -2.60
CA VAL A 140 -7.65 -2.52 -2.65
C VAL A 140 -9.10 -2.96 -2.44
N ASP A 141 -9.54 -4.01 -3.14
CA ASP A 141 -10.91 -4.55 -3.05
C ASP A 141 -11.23 -4.99 -1.60
N ASP A 142 -10.25 -5.57 -0.90
CA ASP A 142 -10.42 -6.08 0.47
C ASP A 142 -10.23 -4.98 1.55
N HIS A 143 -9.49 -3.90 1.28
CA HIS A 143 -8.98 -2.99 2.32
C HIS A 143 -8.95 -1.49 1.96
N ALA A 144 -9.70 -1.03 0.96
CA ALA A 144 -9.63 0.36 0.48
C ALA A 144 -9.87 1.40 1.58
N GLU A 145 -10.89 1.21 2.42
CA GLU A 145 -11.28 2.16 3.47
C GLU A 145 -10.22 2.24 4.56
N GLU A 146 -9.66 1.10 4.98
CA GLU A 146 -8.61 1.01 5.98
C GLU A 146 -7.30 1.62 5.48
N LEU A 147 -6.97 1.46 4.19
CA LEU A 147 -5.81 2.09 3.57
C LEU A 147 -5.92 3.61 3.59
N VAL A 148 -7.07 4.16 3.20
CA VAL A 148 -7.32 5.61 3.25
C VAL A 148 -7.25 6.13 4.68
N THR A 149 -7.95 5.46 5.60
CA THR A 149 -8.01 5.85 7.02
C THR A 149 -6.64 5.80 7.68
N SER A 150 -5.89 4.71 7.49
CA SER A 150 -4.54 4.54 8.03
C SER A 150 -3.56 5.57 7.47
N THR A 151 -3.67 5.89 6.18
CA THR A 151 -2.85 6.94 5.54
C THR A 151 -3.12 8.31 6.16
N LEU A 152 -4.39 8.64 6.46
CA LEU A 152 -4.75 9.92 7.06
C LEU A 152 -4.27 10.06 8.52
N GLN A 153 -4.28 8.96 9.27
CA GLN A 153 -3.92 8.94 10.69
C GLN A 153 -2.40 8.88 10.92
N ASN A 154 -1.74 7.87 10.32
CA ASN A 154 -0.36 7.51 10.64
C ASN A 154 0.58 7.69 9.46
N GLY A 155 0.07 7.68 8.23
CA GLY A 155 0.81 8.05 7.02
C GLY A 155 2.08 7.22 6.78
N THR A 156 2.18 5.99 7.28
CA THR A 156 3.37 5.16 7.10
C THR A 156 3.04 3.80 6.52
N ALA A 157 4.02 3.24 5.83
CA ALA A 157 4.07 1.86 5.39
C ALA A 157 3.75 0.81 6.47
N ALA A 158 4.04 1.14 7.73
CA ALA A 158 3.83 0.25 8.86
C ALA A 158 2.34 -0.09 9.07
N GLY A 159 1.42 0.78 8.66
CA GLY A 159 -0.02 0.54 8.75
C GLY A 159 -0.46 -0.74 8.04
N CYS A 160 0.30 -1.24 7.07
CA CYS A 160 0.00 -2.51 6.41
C CYS A 160 0.08 -3.74 7.32
N ALA A 161 0.86 -3.69 8.41
CA ALA A 161 0.89 -4.79 9.37
C ALA A 161 -0.42 -4.90 10.17
N GLU A 162 -1.17 -3.80 10.27
CA GLU A 162 -2.49 -3.75 10.92
C GLU A 162 -3.61 -4.13 9.96
N ILE A 163 -3.47 -3.79 8.67
CA ILE A 163 -4.48 -4.01 7.63
C ILE A 163 -4.42 -5.44 7.08
N VAL A 164 -3.22 -5.91 6.70
CA VAL A 164 -3.05 -7.19 6.00
C VAL A 164 -2.68 -8.29 7.01
N PRO A 165 -3.50 -9.36 7.15
CA PRO A 165 -3.23 -10.40 8.13
C PRO A 165 -1.87 -11.07 7.95
N LYS A 166 -1.08 -11.12 9.03
CA LYS A 166 0.28 -11.71 9.07
C LYS A 166 1.29 -10.98 8.20
N CYS A 167 0.99 -9.74 7.79
CA CYS A 167 1.99 -8.84 7.26
C CYS A 167 2.87 -8.35 8.41
N ILE A 168 4.18 -8.32 8.17
CA ILE A 168 5.15 -7.73 9.09
C ILE A 168 5.67 -6.43 8.49
N ALA A 169 5.85 -5.40 9.31
CA ALA A 169 6.27 -4.07 8.84
C ALA A 169 7.56 -4.12 8.00
N ALA A 170 8.53 -4.95 8.41
CA ALA A 170 9.77 -5.16 7.67
C ALA A 170 9.55 -5.65 6.23
N ARG A 171 8.54 -6.52 6.00
CA ARG A 171 8.21 -7.02 4.66
C ARG A 171 7.45 -5.97 3.84
N ALA A 172 6.55 -5.21 4.45
CA ALA A 172 5.87 -4.10 3.79
C ALA A 172 6.87 -3.04 3.30
N MET A 173 7.89 -2.73 4.11
CA MET A 173 8.92 -1.74 3.79
C MET A 173 10.00 -2.23 2.82
N LEU A 174 10.11 -3.54 2.60
CA LEU A 174 11.20 -4.17 1.84
C LEU A 174 11.41 -3.54 0.46
N LEU A 175 10.32 -3.22 -0.26
CA LEU A 175 10.38 -2.74 -1.65
C LEU A 175 10.49 -1.24 -1.79
N MET A 176 10.45 -0.49 -0.69
CA MET A 176 10.47 0.98 -0.74
C MET A 176 11.90 1.53 -0.87
N GLY A 177 12.88 0.71 -0.50
CA GLY A 177 14.31 0.98 -0.73
C GLY A 177 14.81 2.29 -0.09
N PRO A 178 15.94 2.84 -0.59
CA PRO A 178 16.54 4.06 -0.06
C PRO A 178 15.68 5.31 -0.25
N LEU A 179 14.80 5.30 -1.26
CA LEU A 179 13.90 6.43 -1.57
C LEU A 179 12.88 6.67 -0.44
N TYR A 180 12.52 5.61 0.28
CA TYR A 180 11.69 5.72 1.48
C TYR A 180 12.45 6.28 2.66
N ALA A 181 13.65 5.75 2.94
CA ALA A 181 14.53 6.21 4.02
C ALA A 181 14.84 7.72 3.90
N ALA A 182 15.15 8.18 2.67
CA ALA A 182 15.37 9.60 2.39
C ALA A 182 14.14 10.48 2.68
N ARG A 183 12.93 9.91 2.64
CA ARG A 183 11.66 10.64 2.80
C ARG A 183 11.19 10.69 4.25
N ILE A 184 11.37 9.62 5.01
CA ILE A 184 11.00 9.58 6.45
C ILE A 184 12.05 10.27 7.34
N GLY A 185 13.20 10.68 6.79
CA GLY A 185 14.26 11.34 7.54
C GLY A 185 15.05 10.40 8.47
N GLU A 186 14.77 9.10 8.44
CA GLU A 186 15.58 8.08 9.08
C GLU A 186 16.70 7.65 8.14
N ALA A 187 17.95 7.79 8.59
CA ALA A 187 19.08 7.21 7.87
C ALA A 187 18.83 5.70 7.71
N PRO A 188 19.03 5.12 6.52
CA PRO A 188 18.82 3.69 6.31
C PRO A 188 19.76 2.94 7.26
N SER A 189 19.21 2.40 8.36
CA SER A 189 19.92 1.38 9.13
C SER A 189 20.16 0.24 8.15
N ALA A 190 21.43 -0.05 7.84
CA ALA A 190 21.80 -1.01 6.82
C ALA A 190 20.95 -2.29 6.93
N PRO A 191 20.35 -2.79 5.85
CA PRO A 191 19.64 -4.06 5.86
C PRO A 191 20.68 -5.17 6.04
N GLY A 192 21.04 -5.44 7.29
CA GLY A 192 22.17 -6.28 7.66
C GLY A 192 21.81 -7.24 8.78
N ALA A 193 21.49 -8.48 8.38
CA ALA A 193 21.82 -9.72 9.10
C ALA A 193 20.76 -10.47 9.93
N ARG A 194 19.46 -10.11 9.99
CA ARG A 194 18.48 -10.91 10.79
C ARG A 194 17.13 -11.23 10.18
N LEU A 195 16.91 -11.04 8.88
CA LEU A 195 15.65 -11.44 8.24
C LEU A 195 15.62 -12.91 7.76
N ALA A 196 16.71 -13.65 7.92
CA ALA A 196 16.78 -15.05 7.49
C ALA A 196 16.16 -16.04 8.50
N ASP A 197 16.04 -15.69 9.79
CA ASP A 197 15.65 -16.64 10.85
C ASP A 197 14.17 -16.54 11.28
N GLU A 198 13.41 -15.54 10.82
CA GLU A 198 11.98 -15.35 11.19
C GLU A 198 10.99 -15.37 10.00
N LEU A 199 11.43 -15.76 8.79
CA LEU A 199 10.60 -15.81 7.55
C LEU A 199 10.23 -17.22 7.07
#